data_AF-C9V4A2-F1
#
_entry.id   AF-C9V4A2-F1
#
_cell.length_a   1.000
_cell.length_b   1.000
_cell.length_c   1.000
_cell.angle_alpha   90.00
_cell.angle_beta   90.00
_cell.angle_gamma   90.00
#
_symmetry.space_group_name_H-M   'P 1'
#
loop_
_entity.id
_entity.type
_entity.pdbx_description
1 polymer ?
#
loop_
_entity_poly.entity_id
_entity_poly.type
_entity_poly.pdbx_seq_one_letter_code
_entity_poly.pdbx_strand_id
1 'polypeptide(L)'
;WKMMLNIDVSATAFYKAQPVIEFMCEVLDFKSIEEQQKPLTDSQRVKFTKEIKGLKVEITHCGQMKRKYRVCNVTRRPASHQTFPLQQENGQTIECTVAQYFKDKYKLVLRYPHLPCLQVGQEQKHTYLPLEVCNIVAGQRCIKKLTDNQTSTMIRATARSAPDRQDEISKLMRSANFNTDPYVREFGVMVRDEMTEVNGRVLQAPSILYGGRNKAIATPVQGVWDMRNKQFHTGIEIKVWAIACFAPQRQCTELLLKAFTDQLRKISRDAGMPIQGQPCFCKYAQGADSVEPMFKHLKYTYQGLQLVVVILPGKTPVYAEVKRVGDTVLGMATQCVQVKNVQKTTPQTLSNLCLKINVKLGGVNNILLPQGRPLVFQQPVIFLGADVTHPPAGDGKKPSIAAVVGSMDAHPSRYCATVRVQQHRQDIIQDLATMVRELLIQFYKSTRFKPTRIIYYRDGISEGQFNQVLQHELLAIREACIKLEKDYQPGITFVVVQKRHHTRLFCMDRNERVGKSGNIPAGTTVDTKITHPSEFDFYLCSHAGIQGTSRPSHYHVLWDDNHFTSDELQVLTYQLCHTYV
;
A
#
# COMPACT_ATOMS: atom_id res chain seq x y z
N TRP A 1 -7.26 33.11 15.60
CA TRP A 1 -6.62 31.90 15.05
C TRP A 1 -5.11 32.04 15.21
N LYS A 2 -4.35 30.96 15.44
CA LYS A 2 -2.89 30.98 15.57
C LYS A 2 -2.28 30.05 14.53
N MET A 3 -1.09 30.37 14.04
CA MET A 3 -0.29 29.44 13.24
C MET A 3 0.14 28.25 14.11
N MET A 4 0.22 27.06 13.50
CA MET A 4 0.64 25.82 14.17
C MET A 4 1.93 25.30 13.54
N LEU A 5 2.93 25.01 14.37
CA LEU A 5 4.13 24.30 13.96
C LEU A 5 3.92 22.79 14.17
N ASN A 6 3.69 22.05 13.09
CA ASN A 6 3.46 20.60 13.15
C ASN A 6 4.80 19.84 13.13
N ILE A 7 5.17 19.24 14.27
CA ILE A 7 6.41 18.47 14.43
C ILE A 7 6.08 17.00 14.71
N ASP A 8 6.77 16.12 13.99
CA ASP A 8 6.67 14.68 14.15
C ASP A 8 8.05 14.01 14.02
N VAL A 9 8.30 12.95 14.79
CA VAL A 9 9.51 12.13 14.64
C VAL A 9 9.38 11.21 13.43
N SER A 10 10.43 11.05 12.65
CA SER A 10 10.40 10.16 11.48
C SER A 10 11.68 9.36 11.35
N ALA A 11 11.57 8.22 10.66
CA ALA A 11 12.68 7.37 10.32
C ALA A 11 12.58 7.01 8.84
N THR A 12 13.71 7.02 8.14
CA THR A 12 13.80 6.63 6.73
C THR A 12 15.11 5.89 6.47
N ALA A 13 15.14 5.09 5.42
CA ALA A 13 16.30 4.30 5.08
C ALA A 13 17.36 5.16 4.37
N PHE A 14 18.63 4.98 4.76
CA PHE A 14 19.80 5.56 4.11
C PHE A 14 20.76 4.46 3.70
N TYR A 15 21.48 4.67 2.60
CA TYR A 15 22.62 3.81 2.28
C TYR A 15 23.74 4.06 3.29
N LYS A 16 24.33 2.98 3.81
CA LYS A 16 25.49 3.07 4.70
C LYS A 16 26.67 3.72 3.96
N ALA A 17 27.40 4.57 4.67
CA ALA A 17 28.68 5.07 4.18
C ALA A 17 29.74 3.99 4.40
N GLN A 18 30.06 3.24 3.34
CA GLN A 18 30.95 2.08 3.41
C GLN A 18 31.68 1.85 2.07
N PRO A 19 32.77 1.07 2.03
CA PRO A 19 33.42 0.64 0.80
C PRO A 19 32.44 0.00 -0.18
N VAL A 20 32.61 0.26 -1.47
CA VAL A 20 31.74 -0.34 -2.51
C VAL A 20 31.87 -1.87 -2.55
N ILE A 21 33.04 -2.41 -2.19
CA ILE A 21 33.24 -3.86 -2.04
C ILE A 21 32.30 -4.44 -0.97
N GLU A 22 32.23 -3.83 0.21
CA GLU A 22 31.33 -4.27 1.29
C GLU A 22 29.87 -4.14 0.90
N PHE A 23 29.50 -3.01 0.26
CA PHE A 23 28.15 -2.83 -0.28
C PHE A 23 27.78 -3.91 -1.31
N MET A 24 28.71 -4.30 -2.17
CA MET A 24 28.50 -5.41 -3.12
C MET A 24 28.27 -6.73 -2.39
N CYS A 25 29.06 -7.03 -1.36
CA CYS A 25 28.88 -8.23 -0.54
C CYS A 25 27.50 -8.27 0.14
N GLU A 26 27.06 -7.16 0.74
CA GLU A 26 25.71 -7.06 1.34
C GLU A 26 24.59 -7.26 0.30
N VAL A 27 24.75 -6.74 -0.92
CA VAL A 27 23.75 -6.88 -1.99
C VAL A 27 23.72 -8.30 -2.57
N LEU A 28 24.87 -8.96 -2.67
CA LEU A 28 25.01 -10.29 -3.26
C LEU A 28 24.93 -11.43 -2.24
N ASP A 29 24.75 -11.10 -0.96
CA ASP A 29 24.69 -12.04 0.17
C ASP A 29 25.99 -12.85 0.34
N PHE A 30 27.15 -12.22 0.09
CA PHE A 30 28.48 -12.79 0.38
C PHE A 30 28.88 -12.48 1.83
N LYS A 31 29.47 -13.47 2.52
CA LYS A 31 29.99 -13.23 3.88
C LYS A 31 31.28 -12.42 3.85
N SER A 32 32.12 -12.67 2.86
CA SER A 32 33.35 -11.93 2.60
C SER A 32 33.63 -11.91 1.10
N ILE A 33 34.48 -10.97 0.67
CA ILE A 33 34.90 -10.88 -0.73
C ILE A 33 35.72 -12.10 -1.19
N GLU A 34 36.32 -12.82 -0.24
CA GLU A 34 37.15 -14.00 -0.50
C GLU A 34 36.34 -15.18 -1.06
N GLU A 35 35.02 -15.22 -0.82
CA GLU A 35 34.11 -16.20 -1.43
C GLU A 35 34.02 -16.02 -2.97
N GLN A 36 34.40 -14.85 -3.48
CA GLN A 36 34.28 -14.49 -4.89
C GLN A 36 35.65 -14.26 -5.54
N GLN A 37 36.37 -15.36 -5.81
CA GLN A 37 37.64 -15.35 -6.55
C GLN A 37 37.48 -15.26 -8.07
N LYS A 38 36.26 -15.49 -8.59
CA LYS A 38 35.92 -15.44 -10.02
C LYS A 38 35.18 -14.15 -10.37
N PRO A 39 35.17 -13.73 -11.65
CA PRO A 39 34.29 -12.64 -12.09
C PRO A 39 32.83 -12.90 -11.71
N LEU A 40 32.07 -11.82 -11.50
CA LEU A 40 30.64 -11.91 -11.21
C LEU A 40 29.91 -12.59 -12.38
N THR A 41 28.99 -13.50 -12.08
CA THR A 41 28.03 -14.00 -13.08
C THR A 41 27.17 -12.86 -13.62
N ASP A 42 26.62 -13.01 -14.82
CA ASP A 42 25.75 -11.98 -15.40
C ASP A 42 24.54 -11.66 -14.49
N SER A 43 23.99 -12.66 -13.81
CA SER A 43 22.89 -12.47 -12.84
C SER A 43 23.32 -11.62 -11.63
N GLN A 44 24.47 -11.95 -11.02
CA GLN A 44 25.03 -11.17 -9.91
C GLN A 44 25.38 -9.74 -10.33
N ARG A 45 26.03 -9.58 -11.48
CA ARG A 45 26.37 -8.26 -12.02
C ARG A 45 25.12 -7.42 -12.25
N VAL A 46 24.06 -7.98 -12.83
CA VAL A 46 22.79 -7.28 -13.04
C VAL A 46 22.12 -6.92 -11.70
N LYS A 47 22.13 -7.82 -10.71
CA LYS A 47 21.62 -7.54 -9.34
C LYS A 47 22.38 -6.36 -8.71
N PHE A 48 23.71 -6.40 -8.71
CA PHE A 48 24.55 -5.32 -8.19
C PHE A 48 24.37 -4.00 -8.94
N THR A 49 24.34 -4.04 -10.27
CA THR A 49 24.12 -2.85 -11.12
C THR A 49 22.81 -2.17 -10.78
N LYS A 50 21.73 -2.96 -10.61
CA LYS A 50 20.42 -2.44 -10.22
C LYS A 50 20.46 -1.72 -8.88
N GLU A 51 21.27 -2.15 -7.92
CA GLU A 51 21.38 -1.53 -6.60
C GLU A 51 22.28 -0.29 -6.58
N ILE A 52 23.44 -0.31 -7.26
CA ILE A 52 24.41 0.80 -7.21
C ILE A 52 24.15 1.92 -8.23
N LYS A 53 23.48 1.63 -9.36
CA LYS A 53 23.19 2.65 -10.39
C LYS A 53 22.39 3.81 -9.79
N GLY A 54 22.88 5.03 -10.03
CA GLY A 54 22.32 6.27 -9.52
C GLY A 54 22.92 6.75 -8.19
N LEU A 55 23.65 5.91 -7.45
CA LEU A 55 24.27 6.31 -6.19
C LEU A 55 25.53 7.15 -6.43
N LYS A 56 25.84 8.02 -5.46
CA LYS A 56 27.10 8.77 -5.42
C LYS A 56 28.17 7.97 -4.70
N VAL A 57 29.35 7.93 -5.29
CA VAL A 57 30.57 7.35 -4.72
C VAL A 57 31.65 8.41 -4.61
N GLU A 58 32.57 8.25 -3.67
CA GLU A 58 33.77 9.06 -3.55
C GLU A 58 35.02 8.21 -3.68
N ILE A 59 36.07 8.79 -4.27
CA ILE A 59 37.32 8.08 -4.50
C ILE A 59 38.24 8.15 -3.29
N THR A 60 39.05 7.10 -3.10
CA THR A 60 40.02 6.99 -2.00
C THR A 60 41.48 7.03 -2.44
N HIS A 61 41.76 6.91 -3.75
CA HIS A 61 43.12 6.77 -4.29
C HIS A 61 43.86 8.10 -4.54
N CYS A 62 43.21 9.26 -4.34
CA CYS A 62 43.79 10.59 -4.59
C CYS A 62 44.11 11.37 -3.30
N GLY A 63 44.50 10.68 -2.23
CA GLY A 63 44.90 11.30 -0.96
C GLY A 63 43.81 12.18 -0.36
N GLN A 64 44.09 13.48 -0.16
CA GLN A 64 43.14 14.45 0.42
C GLN A 64 41.99 14.81 -0.53
N MET A 65 42.11 14.55 -1.84
CA MET A 65 41.11 14.94 -2.83
C MET A 65 39.96 13.92 -2.90
N LYS A 66 38.89 14.17 -2.13
CA LYS A 66 37.68 13.33 -2.10
C LYS A 66 36.69 13.68 -3.19
N ARG A 67 37.07 13.44 -4.45
CA ARG A 67 36.17 13.71 -5.59
C ARG A 67 34.96 12.77 -5.56
N LYS A 68 33.77 13.35 -5.73
CA LYS A 68 32.49 12.63 -5.76
C LYS A 68 32.02 12.43 -7.19
N TYR A 69 31.45 11.26 -7.45
CA TYR A 69 30.92 10.88 -8.74
C TYR A 69 29.56 10.19 -8.58
N ARG A 70 28.69 10.29 -9.60
CA ARG A 70 27.47 9.49 -9.67
C ARG A 70 27.70 8.29 -10.58
N VAL A 71 27.33 7.11 -10.10
CA VAL A 71 27.41 5.86 -10.86
C VAL A 71 26.30 5.81 -11.89
N CYS A 72 26.66 5.68 -13.16
CA CYS A 72 25.71 5.55 -14.26
C CYS A 72 25.64 4.10 -14.77
N ASN A 73 26.70 3.30 -14.63
CA ASN A 73 26.67 1.89 -15.01
C ASN A 73 27.71 1.04 -14.26
N VAL A 74 27.68 -0.27 -14.48
CA VAL A 74 28.72 -1.23 -14.07
C VAL A 74 29.19 -1.98 -15.31
N THR A 75 30.50 -2.05 -15.50
CA THR A 75 31.08 -2.65 -16.72
C THR A 75 30.82 -4.15 -16.79
N ARG A 76 30.69 -4.70 -18.01
CA ARG A 76 30.61 -6.16 -18.23
C ARG A 76 31.98 -6.81 -18.04
N ARG A 77 33.04 -6.16 -18.53
CA ARG A 77 34.42 -6.65 -18.40
C ARG A 77 34.99 -6.31 -17.02
N PRO A 78 35.84 -7.18 -16.46
CA PRO A 78 36.55 -6.92 -15.21
C PRO A 78 37.62 -5.83 -15.38
N ALA A 79 38.10 -5.22 -14.29
CA ALA A 79 39.08 -4.14 -14.31
C ALA A 79 40.39 -4.49 -15.05
N SER A 80 40.78 -5.76 -15.00
CA SER A 80 41.90 -6.35 -15.76
C SER A 80 41.74 -6.26 -17.28
N HIS A 81 40.52 -6.27 -17.80
CA HIS A 81 40.21 -6.36 -19.23
C HIS A 81 39.36 -5.19 -19.77
N GLN A 82 38.80 -4.37 -18.87
CA GLN A 82 38.09 -3.17 -19.25
C GLN A 82 39.10 -2.13 -19.70
N THR A 83 38.95 -1.63 -20.93
CA THR A 83 39.83 -0.64 -21.53
C THR A 83 39.12 0.69 -21.74
N PHE A 84 39.91 1.74 -21.97
CA PHE A 84 39.46 3.04 -22.41
C PHE A 84 40.56 3.73 -23.22
N PRO A 85 40.19 4.67 -24.12
CA PRO A 85 41.17 5.44 -24.87
C PRO A 85 41.89 6.43 -23.95
N LEU A 86 43.21 6.29 -23.85
CA LEU A 86 44.10 7.15 -23.07
C LEU A 86 45.04 7.89 -24.03
N GLN A 87 44.97 9.22 -24.02
CA GLN A 87 45.92 10.05 -24.76
C GLN A 87 47.23 10.17 -23.96
N GLN A 88 48.34 9.80 -24.60
CA GLN A 88 49.69 9.94 -24.06
C GLN A 88 50.23 11.36 -24.30
N GLU A 89 51.31 11.70 -23.60
CA GLU A 89 51.97 13.03 -23.72
C GLU A 89 52.49 13.32 -25.13
N ASN A 90 52.81 12.28 -25.91
CA ASN A 90 53.22 12.38 -27.31
C ASN A 90 52.03 12.62 -28.28
N GLY A 91 50.80 12.78 -27.77
CA GLY A 91 49.58 12.98 -28.55
C GLY A 91 48.93 11.70 -29.09
N GLN A 92 49.59 10.52 -28.98
CA GLN A 92 49.04 9.25 -29.43
C GLN A 92 47.95 8.75 -28.47
N THR A 93 46.85 8.22 -29.01
CA THR A 93 45.81 7.57 -28.19
C THR A 93 46.01 6.06 -28.20
N ILE A 94 46.13 5.47 -27.01
CA ILE A 94 46.23 4.01 -26.83
C ILE A 94 45.04 3.48 -26.04
N GLU A 95 44.66 2.24 -26.29
CA GLU A 95 43.71 1.51 -25.43
C GLU A 95 44.45 0.99 -24.19
N CYS A 96 44.14 1.56 -23.02
CA CYS A 96 44.74 1.18 -21.75
C CYS A 96 43.70 0.48 -20.86
N THR A 97 44.09 -0.60 -20.19
CA THR A 97 43.19 -1.25 -19.22
C THR A 97 43.08 -0.42 -17.95
N VAL A 98 41.95 -0.52 -17.25
CA VAL A 98 41.76 0.16 -15.96
C VAL A 98 42.81 -0.28 -14.96
N ALA A 99 43.10 -1.58 -14.86
CA ALA A 99 44.13 -2.10 -13.96
C ALA A 99 45.52 -1.54 -14.26
N GLN A 100 45.92 -1.50 -15.54
CA GLN A 100 47.23 -0.98 -15.95
C GLN A 100 47.35 0.53 -15.68
N TYR A 101 46.31 1.30 -16.01
CA TYR A 101 46.27 2.74 -15.73
C TYR A 101 46.45 3.06 -14.23
N PHE A 102 45.77 2.31 -13.35
CA PHE A 102 45.90 2.51 -11.90
C PHE A 102 47.29 2.14 -11.37
N LYS A 103 47.90 1.08 -11.92
CA LYS A 103 49.28 0.68 -11.61
C LYS A 103 50.28 1.74 -12.05
N ASP A 104 50.14 2.29 -13.25
CA ASP A 104 51.13 3.21 -13.82
C ASP A 104 51.01 4.62 -13.24
N LYS A 105 49.79 5.16 -13.20
CA LYS A 105 49.53 6.56 -12.81
C LYS A 105 49.49 6.75 -11.30
N TYR A 106 48.84 5.84 -10.57
CA TYR A 106 48.63 5.96 -9.13
C TYR A 106 49.50 5.02 -8.30
N LYS A 107 50.37 4.23 -8.95
CA LYS A 107 51.21 3.21 -8.29
C LYS A 107 50.38 2.25 -7.43
N LEU A 108 49.14 1.98 -7.85
CA LEU A 108 48.17 1.18 -7.11
C LEU A 108 47.92 -0.13 -7.85
N VAL A 109 48.38 -1.24 -7.26
CA VAL A 109 48.07 -2.59 -7.74
C VAL A 109 46.72 -3.01 -7.17
N LEU A 110 45.76 -3.27 -8.05
CA LEU A 110 44.41 -3.68 -7.67
C LEU A 110 44.43 -5.04 -6.98
N ARG A 111 43.74 -5.18 -5.83
CA ARG A 111 43.60 -6.47 -5.13
C ARG A 111 42.54 -7.34 -5.78
N TYR A 112 41.54 -6.73 -6.40
CA TYR A 112 40.41 -7.44 -7.02
C TYR A 112 40.24 -7.12 -8.51
N PRO A 113 41.26 -7.36 -9.37
CA PRO A 113 41.23 -7.00 -10.78
C PRO A 113 40.24 -7.84 -11.61
N HIS A 114 39.69 -8.92 -11.05
CA HIS A 114 38.64 -9.78 -11.63
C HIS A 114 37.22 -9.21 -11.44
N LEU A 115 37.04 -8.18 -10.63
CA LEU A 115 35.75 -7.50 -10.44
C LEU A 115 35.52 -6.43 -11.51
N PRO A 116 34.25 -6.07 -11.80
CA PRO A 116 33.94 -5.00 -12.75
C PRO A 116 34.33 -3.62 -12.23
N CYS A 117 34.22 -2.61 -13.09
CA CYS A 117 34.37 -1.20 -12.74
C CYS A 117 33.02 -0.50 -12.65
N LEU A 118 32.97 0.58 -11.86
CA LEU A 118 31.88 1.56 -11.92
C LEU A 118 32.13 2.51 -13.09
N GLN A 119 31.18 2.63 -14.00
CA GLN A 119 31.15 3.75 -14.93
C GLN A 119 30.47 4.93 -14.24
N VAL A 120 31.12 6.09 -14.29
CA VAL A 120 30.65 7.28 -13.58
C VAL A 120 30.63 8.52 -14.47
N GLY A 121 29.78 9.50 -14.10
CA GLY A 121 29.62 10.72 -14.87
C GLY A 121 28.70 10.55 -16.08
N GLN A 122 29.10 11.06 -17.23
CA GLN A 122 28.33 10.97 -18.48
C GLN A 122 28.42 9.55 -19.05
N GLU A 123 27.28 8.92 -19.35
CA GLU A 123 27.23 7.54 -19.90
C GLU A 123 27.96 7.42 -21.25
N GLN A 124 28.07 8.51 -22.01
CA GLN A 124 28.78 8.58 -23.28
C GLN A 124 30.32 8.66 -23.11
N LYS A 125 30.81 8.87 -21.89
CA LYS A 125 32.24 8.96 -21.58
C LYS A 125 32.75 7.68 -20.92
N HIS A 126 34.07 7.49 -20.97
CA HIS A 126 34.76 6.27 -20.57
C HIS A 126 35.45 6.42 -19.20
N THR A 127 34.77 7.01 -18.21
CA THR A 127 35.32 7.16 -16.86
C THR A 127 34.97 5.94 -16.02
N TYR A 128 35.96 5.08 -15.79
CA TYR A 128 35.81 3.84 -15.04
C TYR A 128 36.60 3.87 -13.74
N LEU A 129 35.98 3.44 -12.65
CA LEU A 129 36.59 3.35 -11.33
C LEU A 129 36.54 1.90 -10.83
N PRO A 130 37.67 1.30 -10.40
CA PRO A 130 37.67 0.03 -9.67
C PRO A 130 36.82 0.11 -8.41
N LEU A 131 36.17 -1.00 -8.03
CA LEU A 131 35.29 -1.01 -6.85
C LEU A 131 36.05 -0.70 -5.55
N GLU A 132 37.30 -1.18 -5.43
CA GLU A 132 38.10 -1.05 -4.20
C GLU A 132 38.61 0.37 -3.92
N VAL A 133 38.52 1.27 -4.89
CA VAL A 133 38.90 2.68 -4.72
C VAL A 133 37.71 3.62 -4.52
N CYS A 134 36.52 3.04 -4.25
CA CYS A 134 35.27 3.77 -4.11
C CYS A 134 34.57 3.50 -2.77
N ASN A 135 34.08 4.55 -2.14
CA ASN A 135 33.17 4.49 -0.99
C ASN A 135 31.80 5.04 -1.36
N ILE A 136 30.73 4.47 -0.80
CA ILE A 136 29.39 5.05 -0.87
C ILE A 136 29.37 6.35 -0.06
N VAL A 137 28.96 7.45 -0.70
CA VAL A 137 28.88 8.76 -0.02
C VAL A 137 27.78 8.73 1.05
N ALA A 138 28.06 9.29 2.23
CA ALA A 138 27.12 9.40 3.33
C ALA A 138 25.87 10.25 3.01
N GLY A 139 24.80 10.06 3.77
CA GLY A 139 23.59 10.89 3.70
C GLY A 139 22.74 10.68 2.44
N GLN A 140 22.88 9.54 1.75
CA GLN A 140 22.07 9.22 0.58
C GLN A 140 20.82 8.43 0.98
N ARG A 141 19.64 9.07 0.91
CA ARG A 141 18.36 8.41 1.20
C ARG A 141 18.12 7.26 0.23
N CYS A 142 17.69 6.11 0.75
CA CYS A 142 17.23 4.99 -0.07
C CYS A 142 15.82 5.27 -0.59
N ILE A 143 15.72 5.51 -1.90
CA ILE A 143 14.45 5.79 -2.59
C ILE A 143 13.83 4.49 -3.14
N LYS A 144 14.65 3.45 -3.33
CA LYS A 144 14.18 2.14 -3.82
C LYS A 144 13.31 1.47 -2.78
N LYS A 145 12.38 0.64 -3.25
CA LYS A 145 11.52 -0.14 -2.36
C LYS A 145 12.37 -1.14 -1.57
N LEU A 146 12.24 -1.10 -0.25
CA LEU A 146 12.87 -2.08 0.65
C LEU A 146 12.33 -3.49 0.37
N THR A 147 13.18 -4.50 0.60
CA THR A 147 12.72 -5.90 0.58
C THR A 147 11.76 -6.18 1.74
N ASP A 148 11.02 -7.30 1.68
CA ASP A 148 10.08 -7.67 2.73
C ASP A 148 10.80 -7.83 4.09
N ASN A 149 12.02 -8.39 4.08
CA ASN A 149 12.86 -8.54 5.27
C ASN A 149 13.33 -7.18 5.82
N GLN A 150 13.85 -6.30 4.95
CA GLN A 150 14.26 -4.96 5.35
C GLN A 150 13.08 -4.14 5.90
N THR A 151 11.90 -4.24 5.27
CA THR A 151 10.67 -3.60 5.73
C THR A 151 10.28 -4.11 7.13
N SER A 152 10.32 -5.42 7.36
CA SER A 152 10.05 -5.98 8.68
C SER A 152 11.03 -5.50 9.75
N THR A 153 12.32 -5.39 9.42
CA THR A 153 13.34 -4.88 10.34
C THR A 153 13.14 -3.40 10.63
N MET A 154 12.86 -2.59 9.60
CA MET A 154 12.57 -1.16 9.76
C MET A 154 11.34 -0.96 10.66
N ILE A 155 10.24 -1.67 10.40
CA ILE A 155 9.02 -1.59 11.24
C ILE A 155 9.33 -1.95 12.70
N ARG A 156 10.11 -3.01 12.95
CA ARG A 156 10.48 -3.41 14.32
C ARG A 156 11.35 -2.36 15.02
N ALA A 157 12.27 -1.73 14.29
CA ALA A 157 13.17 -0.72 14.85
C ALA A 157 12.46 0.61 15.14
N THR A 158 11.41 0.95 14.37
CA THR A 158 10.77 2.28 14.42
C THR A 158 9.37 2.28 15.03
N ALA A 159 8.78 1.11 15.32
CA ALA A 159 7.47 1.04 15.96
C ALA A 159 7.55 1.53 17.41
N ARG A 160 7.05 2.74 17.66
CA ARG A 160 6.91 3.34 18.98
C ARG A 160 5.45 3.37 19.40
N SER A 161 5.17 3.06 20.66
CA SER A 161 3.84 3.24 21.24
C SER A 161 3.43 4.72 21.18
N ALA A 162 2.14 5.03 21.31
CA ALA A 162 1.70 6.42 21.31
C ALA A 162 2.32 7.25 22.44
N PRO A 163 2.40 6.76 23.71
CA PRO A 163 3.10 7.48 24.77
C PRO A 163 4.59 7.69 24.50
N ASP A 164 5.31 6.67 24.04
CA ASP A 164 6.75 6.81 23.75
C ASP A 164 6.99 7.86 22.66
N ARG A 165 6.14 7.87 21.63
CA ARG A 165 6.24 8.81 20.52
C ARG A 165 5.89 10.24 20.95
N GLN A 166 4.89 10.39 21.82
CA GLN A 166 4.55 11.66 22.45
C GLN A 166 5.77 12.22 23.20
N ASP A 167 6.42 11.38 24.01
CA ASP A 167 7.61 11.76 24.77
C ASP A 167 8.80 12.10 23.88
N GLU A 168 9.04 11.33 22.80
CA GLU A 168 10.08 11.62 21.81
C GLU A 168 9.85 12.99 21.13
N ILE A 169 8.62 13.31 20.74
CA ILE A 169 8.27 14.61 20.13
C ILE A 169 8.47 15.76 21.14
N SER A 170 8.00 15.60 22.37
CA SER A 170 8.17 16.61 23.43
C SER A 170 9.64 16.84 23.78
N LYS A 171 10.47 15.77 23.80
CA LYS A 171 11.92 15.89 23.96
C LYS A 171 12.56 16.60 22.78
N LEU A 172 12.16 16.27 21.54
CA LEU A 172 12.65 16.92 20.34
C LEU A 172 12.37 18.43 20.37
N MET A 173 11.16 18.85 20.70
CA MET A 173 10.79 20.27 20.81
C MET A 173 11.67 21.03 21.81
N ARG A 174 11.87 20.48 23.01
CA ARG A 174 12.75 21.07 24.03
C ARG A 174 14.21 21.13 23.57
N SER A 175 14.71 20.10 22.89
CA SER A 175 16.09 20.08 22.38
C SER A 175 16.32 21.00 21.18
N ALA A 176 15.30 21.17 20.33
CA ALA A 176 15.38 22.03 19.14
C ALA A 176 15.43 23.51 19.54
N ASN A 177 14.78 23.86 20.65
CA ASN A 177 14.83 25.19 21.26
C ASN A 177 14.63 26.33 20.23
N PHE A 178 13.56 26.23 19.43
CA PHE A 178 13.30 27.12 18.29
C PHE A 178 13.37 28.61 18.63
N ASN A 179 13.01 29.00 19.85
CA ASN A 179 13.04 30.40 20.29
C ASN A 179 14.47 30.97 20.44
N THR A 180 15.50 30.13 20.38
CA THR A 180 16.92 30.56 20.37
C THR A 180 17.54 30.60 18.98
N ASP A 181 16.83 30.10 17.96
CA ASP A 181 17.29 30.18 16.58
C ASP A 181 17.40 31.66 16.16
N PRO A 182 18.56 32.11 15.63
CA PRO A 182 18.79 33.51 15.31
C PRO A 182 17.80 34.04 14.26
N TYR A 183 17.38 33.20 13.32
CA TYR A 183 16.42 33.57 12.29
C TYR A 183 14.99 33.62 12.85
N VAL A 184 14.60 32.68 13.73
CA VAL A 184 13.27 32.73 14.38
C VAL A 184 13.13 34.02 15.21
N ARG A 185 14.18 34.39 15.94
CA ARG A 185 14.22 35.62 16.74
C ARG A 185 14.21 36.89 15.90
N GLU A 186 14.95 36.92 14.80
CA GLU A 186 14.99 38.06 13.86
C GLU A 186 13.59 38.41 13.34
N PHE A 187 12.77 37.39 13.06
CA PHE A 187 11.39 37.56 12.60
C PHE A 187 10.38 37.78 13.74
N GLY A 188 10.82 37.89 14.99
CA GLY A 188 9.95 38.09 16.15
C GLY A 188 8.97 36.94 16.41
N VAL A 189 9.26 35.73 15.90
CA VAL A 189 8.39 34.57 16.04
C VAL A 189 8.65 33.87 17.37
N MET A 190 7.57 33.45 18.03
CA MET A 190 7.63 32.66 19.26
C MET A 190 6.90 31.33 19.06
N VAL A 191 7.56 30.24 19.43
CA VAL A 191 7.06 28.87 19.35
C VAL A 191 6.85 28.33 20.75
N ARG A 192 5.64 27.84 21.05
CA ARG A 192 5.36 27.13 22.30
C ARG A 192 6.03 25.75 22.26
N ASP A 193 6.65 25.36 23.37
CA ASP A 193 7.36 24.09 23.56
C ASP A 193 6.45 22.91 23.93
N GLU A 194 5.21 23.21 24.33
CA GLU A 194 4.17 22.23 24.65
C GLU A 194 3.19 21.98 23.50
N MET A 195 2.70 20.74 23.41
CA MET A 195 1.70 20.31 22.45
C MET A 195 0.38 21.09 22.63
N THR A 196 -0.35 21.28 21.53
CA THR A 196 -1.68 21.91 21.59
C THR A 196 -2.72 20.98 22.19
N GLU A 197 -3.31 21.41 23.30
CA GLU A 197 -4.46 20.74 23.89
C GLU A 197 -5.72 20.95 23.04
N VAL A 198 -6.38 19.85 22.69
CA VAL A 198 -7.60 19.84 21.89
C VAL A 198 -8.62 18.87 22.48
N ASN A 199 -9.88 19.30 22.51
CA ASN A 199 -10.99 18.45 22.94
C ASN A 199 -11.48 17.67 21.72
N GLY A 200 -11.30 16.36 21.75
CA GLY A 200 -11.91 15.45 20.78
C GLY A 200 -13.27 14.95 21.25
N ARG A 201 -14.09 14.48 20.32
CA ARG A 201 -15.32 13.72 20.59
C ARG A 201 -15.10 12.27 20.19
N VAL A 202 -15.60 11.31 20.96
CA VAL A 202 -15.58 9.89 20.56
C VAL A 202 -16.95 9.54 20.01
N LEU A 203 -17.04 9.37 18.69
CA LEU A 203 -18.29 9.00 18.02
C LEU A 203 -18.73 7.60 18.44
N GLN A 204 -20.05 7.41 18.56
CA GLN A 204 -20.61 6.09 18.82
C GLN A 204 -20.51 5.20 17.59
N ALA A 205 -20.02 3.98 17.77
CA ALA A 205 -19.92 3.01 16.69
C ALA A 205 -21.32 2.52 16.26
N PRO A 206 -21.55 2.29 14.96
CA PRO A 206 -22.82 1.74 14.51
C PRO A 206 -23.01 0.30 14.99
N SER A 207 -24.26 -0.06 15.24
CA SER A 207 -24.65 -1.47 15.36
C SER A 207 -24.58 -2.16 14.00
N ILE A 208 -24.09 -3.39 13.97
CA ILE A 208 -23.88 -4.19 12.76
C ILE A 208 -24.88 -5.34 12.74
N LEU A 209 -25.74 -5.36 11.73
CA LEU A 209 -26.79 -6.36 11.58
C LEU A 209 -26.30 -7.55 10.73
N TYR A 210 -26.41 -8.74 11.31
CA TYR A 210 -26.16 -10.02 10.67
C TYR A 210 -27.47 -10.71 10.26
N GLY A 211 -27.36 -11.85 9.58
CA GLY A 211 -28.48 -12.61 9.04
C GLY A 211 -28.76 -13.88 9.82
N GLY A 212 -29.11 -14.94 9.07
CA GLY A 212 -29.57 -16.20 9.64
C GLY A 212 -30.93 -16.07 10.34
N ARG A 213 -31.33 -17.13 11.05
CA ARG A 213 -32.61 -17.15 11.80
C ARG A 213 -32.63 -16.16 12.97
N ASN A 214 -31.47 -15.88 13.56
CA ASN A 214 -31.36 -15.05 14.75
C ASN A 214 -31.18 -13.56 14.47
N LYS A 215 -30.83 -13.16 13.23
CA LYS A 215 -30.60 -11.76 12.82
C LYS A 215 -29.78 -10.98 13.86
N ALA A 216 -28.69 -11.59 14.31
CA ALA A 216 -27.92 -11.08 15.44
C ALA A 216 -27.38 -9.67 15.17
N ILE A 217 -27.32 -8.85 16.23
CA ILE A 217 -26.69 -7.52 16.17
C ILE A 217 -25.34 -7.61 16.88
N ALA A 218 -24.29 -7.11 16.23
CA ALA A 218 -22.98 -6.90 16.86
C ALA A 218 -22.81 -5.43 17.21
N THR A 219 -22.35 -5.17 18.44
CA THR A 219 -21.98 -3.83 18.90
C THR A 219 -20.46 -3.74 18.94
N PRO A 220 -19.82 -2.94 18.07
CA PRO A 220 -18.39 -2.74 18.12
C PRO A 220 -17.98 -2.13 19.46
N VAL A 221 -16.94 -2.70 20.08
CA VAL A 221 -16.33 -2.17 21.30
C VAL A 221 -14.88 -1.86 20.98
N GLN A 222 -14.46 -0.62 21.24
CA GLN A 222 -13.12 -0.13 20.91
C GLN A 222 -12.72 -0.42 19.43
N GLY A 223 -13.68 -0.31 18.50
CA GLY A 223 -13.46 -0.52 17.07
C GLY A 223 -13.36 -1.98 16.62
N VAL A 224 -13.73 -2.96 17.46
CA VAL A 224 -13.67 -4.39 17.11
C VAL A 224 -14.98 -5.11 17.44
N TRP A 225 -15.35 -6.08 16.61
CA TRP A 225 -16.40 -7.07 16.87
C TRP A 225 -15.99 -8.42 16.25
N ASP A 226 -16.74 -9.48 16.56
CA ASP A 226 -16.53 -10.80 15.98
C ASP A 226 -17.82 -11.43 15.44
N MET A 227 -17.67 -12.55 14.75
CA MET A 227 -18.75 -13.33 14.17
C MET A 227 -19.20 -14.53 15.01
N ARG A 228 -18.76 -14.67 16.27
CA ARG A 228 -19.21 -15.79 17.12
C ARG A 228 -20.72 -15.76 17.28
N ASN A 229 -21.37 -16.88 16.98
CA ASN A 229 -22.84 -17.06 17.00
C ASN A 229 -23.61 -16.13 16.02
N LYS A 230 -22.96 -15.67 14.94
CA LYS A 230 -23.57 -14.80 13.92
C LYS A 230 -23.39 -15.44 12.54
N GLN A 231 -24.39 -15.28 11.69
CA GLN A 231 -24.36 -15.75 10.31
C GLN A 231 -24.42 -14.57 9.35
N PHE A 232 -23.83 -14.70 8.17
CA PHE A 232 -23.86 -13.63 7.17
C PHE A 232 -25.27 -13.11 6.91
N HIS A 233 -25.40 -11.80 6.68
CA HIS A 233 -26.67 -11.18 6.31
C HIS A 233 -27.31 -11.88 5.11
N THR A 234 -26.50 -12.12 4.07
CA THR A 234 -26.85 -12.92 2.92
C THR A 234 -25.67 -13.85 2.60
N GLY A 235 -25.73 -15.06 3.14
CA GLY A 235 -24.73 -16.09 2.91
C GLY A 235 -24.98 -16.86 1.61
N ILE A 236 -23.92 -17.11 0.84
CA ILE A 236 -23.99 -17.90 -0.39
C ILE A 236 -23.84 -19.38 -0.09
N GLU A 237 -24.71 -20.19 -0.69
CA GLU A 237 -24.59 -21.64 -0.71
C GLU A 237 -23.60 -22.06 -1.82
N ILE A 238 -22.54 -22.78 -1.45
CA ILE A 238 -21.48 -23.21 -2.37
C ILE A 238 -21.69 -24.70 -2.70
N LYS A 239 -22.15 -24.98 -3.91
CA LYS A 239 -22.50 -26.31 -4.44
C LYS A 239 -21.36 -26.89 -5.27
N VAL A 240 -20.80 -26.10 -6.19
CA VAL A 240 -19.77 -26.57 -7.13
C VAL A 240 -18.52 -25.72 -6.95
N TRP A 241 -17.45 -26.34 -6.45
CA TRP A 241 -16.19 -25.68 -6.16
C TRP A 241 -15.00 -26.64 -6.36
N ALA A 242 -13.82 -26.08 -6.60
CA ALA A 242 -12.62 -26.84 -6.92
C ALA A 242 -11.41 -26.40 -6.06
N ILE A 243 -10.43 -27.28 -5.92
CA ILE A 243 -9.12 -27.01 -5.31
C ILE A 243 -8.01 -27.21 -6.35
N ALA A 244 -7.19 -26.18 -6.52
CA ALA A 244 -5.94 -26.26 -7.30
C ALA A 244 -4.74 -26.04 -6.37
N CYS A 245 -3.94 -27.08 -6.13
CA CYS A 245 -2.81 -27.01 -5.21
C CYS A 245 -1.49 -26.84 -5.95
N PHE A 246 -0.91 -25.64 -5.89
CA PHE A 246 0.41 -25.33 -6.47
C PHE A 246 1.56 -25.49 -5.46
N ALA A 247 1.26 -25.93 -4.24
CA ALA A 247 2.28 -26.34 -3.28
C ALA A 247 2.72 -27.78 -3.58
N PRO A 248 4.02 -28.12 -3.45
CA PRO A 248 4.48 -29.49 -3.64
C PRO A 248 3.74 -30.47 -2.72
N GLN A 249 3.36 -31.64 -3.23
CA GLN A 249 2.61 -32.66 -2.48
C GLN A 249 3.31 -33.09 -1.17
N ARG A 250 4.65 -33.08 -1.15
CA ARG A 250 5.45 -33.37 0.06
C ARG A 250 5.24 -32.33 1.17
N GLN A 251 4.96 -31.07 0.82
CA GLN A 251 4.68 -29.99 1.78
C GLN A 251 3.20 -29.91 2.12
N CYS A 252 2.32 -30.20 1.17
CA CYS A 252 0.87 -30.15 1.34
C CYS A 252 0.27 -31.46 0.85
N THR A 253 0.16 -32.44 1.74
CA THR A 253 -0.36 -33.78 1.43
C THR A 253 -1.89 -33.75 1.27
N GLU A 254 -2.44 -34.80 0.67
CA GLU A 254 -3.89 -34.94 0.50
C GLU A 254 -4.63 -34.99 1.84
N LEU A 255 -4.00 -35.57 2.88
CA LEU A 255 -4.53 -35.56 4.24
C LEU A 255 -4.70 -34.14 4.78
N LEU A 256 -3.71 -33.26 4.53
CA LEU A 256 -3.79 -31.85 4.92
C LEU A 256 -4.87 -31.11 4.13
N LEU A 257 -5.01 -31.39 2.83
CA LEU A 257 -6.08 -30.82 2.00
C LEU A 257 -7.46 -31.21 2.51
N LYS A 258 -7.64 -32.48 2.89
CA LYS A 258 -8.89 -33.00 3.46
C LYS A 258 -9.19 -32.34 4.81
N ALA A 259 -8.22 -32.32 5.73
CA ALA A 259 -8.37 -31.70 7.04
C ALA A 259 -8.72 -30.20 6.93
N PHE A 260 -8.03 -29.46 6.05
CA PHE A 260 -8.34 -28.06 5.76
C PHE A 260 -9.76 -27.90 5.23
N THR A 261 -10.17 -28.74 4.28
CA THR A 261 -11.50 -28.72 3.68
C THR A 261 -12.59 -28.95 4.73
N ASP A 262 -12.43 -29.96 5.57
CA ASP A 262 -13.42 -30.29 6.61
C ASP A 262 -13.57 -29.15 7.64
N GLN A 263 -12.47 -28.54 8.06
CA GLN A 263 -12.51 -27.37 8.96
C GLN A 263 -13.13 -26.15 8.29
N LEU A 264 -12.78 -25.88 7.02
CA LEU A 264 -13.35 -24.76 6.27
C LEU A 264 -14.86 -24.94 6.10
N ARG A 265 -15.31 -26.15 5.74
CA ARG A 265 -16.74 -26.49 5.63
C ARG A 265 -17.48 -26.27 6.94
N LYS A 266 -16.92 -26.72 8.07
CA LYS A 266 -17.50 -26.48 9.40
C LYS A 266 -17.68 -24.99 9.67
N ILE A 267 -16.61 -24.20 9.57
CA ILE A 267 -16.64 -22.76 9.86
C ILE A 267 -17.56 -22.01 8.88
N SER A 268 -17.58 -22.40 7.60
CA SER A 268 -18.43 -21.79 6.58
C SER A 268 -19.92 -21.99 6.88
N ARG A 269 -20.31 -23.18 7.34
CA ARG A 269 -21.68 -23.49 7.76
C ARG A 269 -22.07 -22.68 9.00
N ASP A 270 -21.19 -22.60 9.99
CA ASP A 270 -21.44 -21.86 11.23
C ASP A 270 -21.60 -20.35 10.93
N ALA A 271 -20.91 -19.84 9.89
CA ALA A 271 -21.07 -18.48 9.38
C ALA A 271 -22.27 -18.28 8.42
N GLY A 272 -23.05 -19.32 8.12
CA GLY A 272 -24.21 -19.23 7.22
C GLY A 272 -23.88 -19.20 5.72
N MET A 273 -22.66 -19.58 5.31
CA MET A 273 -22.22 -19.78 3.92
C MET A 273 -21.90 -21.26 3.69
N PRO A 274 -22.90 -22.15 3.62
CA PRO A 274 -22.66 -23.59 3.63
C PRO A 274 -21.93 -24.04 2.36
N ILE A 275 -20.78 -24.71 2.55
CA ILE A 275 -20.09 -25.46 1.49
C ILE A 275 -20.63 -26.90 1.45
N GLN A 276 -21.39 -27.21 0.40
CA GLN A 276 -21.99 -28.52 0.19
C GLN A 276 -20.98 -29.48 -0.45
N GLY A 277 -20.97 -30.72 0.06
CA GLY A 277 -20.15 -31.79 -0.48
C GLY A 277 -18.64 -31.56 -0.41
N GLN A 278 -17.91 -32.44 -1.10
CA GLN A 278 -16.48 -32.35 -1.37
C GLN A 278 -16.25 -31.53 -2.67
N PRO A 279 -15.04 -30.99 -2.91
CA PRO A 279 -14.78 -30.27 -4.14
C PRO A 279 -14.95 -31.20 -5.36
N CYS A 280 -15.51 -30.67 -6.45
CA CYS A 280 -15.72 -31.41 -7.70
C CYS A 280 -14.40 -31.75 -8.41
N PHE A 281 -13.32 -31.06 -8.05
CA PHE A 281 -11.97 -31.26 -8.57
C PHE A 281 -10.94 -30.91 -7.49
N CYS A 282 -9.92 -31.75 -7.33
CA CYS A 282 -8.78 -31.49 -6.45
C CYS A 282 -7.50 -32.07 -7.08
N LYS A 283 -6.59 -31.22 -7.56
CA LYS A 283 -5.33 -31.65 -8.19
C LYS A 283 -4.15 -30.77 -7.82
N TYR A 284 -2.97 -31.38 -7.89
CA TYR A 284 -1.69 -30.69 -7.80
C TYR A 284 -1.27 -30.12 -9.16
N ALA A 285 -0.59 -28.98 -9.14
CA ALA A 285 0.00 -28.33 -10.31
C ALA A 285 1.33 -27.67 -9.94
N GLN A 286 2.14 -27.34 -10.95
CA GLN A 286 3.39 -26.61 -10.77
C GLN A 286 3.57 -25.56 -11.87
N GLY A 287 4.25 -24.47 -11.52
CA GLY A 287 4.53 -23.37 -12.45
C GLY A 287 3.31 -22.49 -12.74
N ALA A 288 3.57 -21.31 -13.31
CA ALA A 288 2.51 -20.39 -13.73
C ALA A 288 1.80 -20.88 -15.01
N ASP A 289 2.54 -21.56 -15.88
CA ASP A 289 2.04 -22.02 -17.19
C ASP A 289 0.91 -23.05 -17.10
N SER A 290 0.76 -23.73 -15.96
CA SER A 290 -0.32 -24.69 -15.73
C SER A 290 -1.64 -24.06 -15.27
N VAL A 291 -1.66 -22.77 -14.90
CA VAL A 291 -2.85 -22.07 -14.40
C VAL A 291 -3.93 -21.98 -15.48
N GLU A 292 -3.59 -21.41 -16.63
CA GLU A 292 -4.57 -21.16 -17.70
C GLU A 292 -5.18 -22.44 -18.27
N PRO A 293 -4.40 -23.49 -18.61
CA PRO A 293 -4.96 -24.76 -19.08
C PRO A 293 -5.88 -25.41 -18.05
N MET A 294 -5.48 -25.43 -16.77
CA MET A 294 -6.29 -25.99 -15.70
C MET A 294 -7.60 -25.21 -15.52
N PHE A 295 -7.56 -23.88 -15.52
CA PHE A 295 -8.77 -23.08 -15.32
C PHE A 295 -9.72 -23.16 -16.51
N LYS A 296 -9.20 -23.21 -17.74
CA LYS A 296 -10.01 -23.48 -18.94
C LYS A 296 -10.72 -24.83 -18.81
N HIS A 297 -9.98 -25.88 -18.45
CA HIS A 297 -10.57 -27.19 -18.20
C HIS A 297 -11.66 -27.14 -17.12
N LEU A 298 -11.39 -26.50 -15.98
CA LEU A 298 -12.37 -26.35 -14.89
C LEU A 298 -13.65 -25.64 -15.35
N LYS A 299 -13.52 -24.51 -16.06
CA LYS A 299 -14.66 -23.70 -16.53
C LYS A 299 -15.59 -24.46 -17.47
N TYR A 300 -15.02 -25.24 -18.40
CA TYR A 300 -15.79 -25.92 -19.44
C TYR A 300 -16.26 -27.32 -19.02
N THR A 301 -15.62 -27.94 -18.02
CA THR A 301 -15.97 -29.29 -17.55
C THR A 301 -17.04 -29.25 -16.45
N TYR A 302 -16.94 -28.31 -15.51
CA TYR A 302 -17.81 -28.26 -14.34
C TYR A 302 -18.83 -27.13 -14.47
N GLN A 303 -20.01 -27.47 -15.02
CA GLN A 303 -21.12 -26.53 -15.12
C GLN A 303 -21.51 -25.97 -13.75
N GLY A 304 -21.73 -24.67 -13.67
CA GLY A 304 -22.09 -24.00 -12.42
C GLY A 304 -20.94 -23.85 -11.41
N LEU A 305 -19.68 -24.06 -11.80
CA LEU A 305 -18.52 -23.85 -10.93
C LEU A 305 -18.51 -22.42 -10.33
N GLN A 306 -18.60 -22.34 -9.00
CA GLN A 306 -18.68 -21.08 -8.27
C GLN A 306 -17.31 -20.57 -7.83
N LEU A 307 -16.41 -21.46 -7.39
CA LEU A 307 -15.15 -21.06 -6.74
C LEU A 307 -14.00 -22.01 -7.06
N VAL A 308 -12.81 -21.44 -7.30
CA VAL A 308 -11.54 -22.18 -7.26
C VAL A 308 -10.72 -21.72 -6.05
N VAL A 309 -10.49 -22.62 -5.09
CA VAL A 309 -9.55 -22.41 -3.98
C VAL A 309 -8.15 -22.79 -4.45
N VAL A 310 -7.22 -21.85 -4.39
CA VAL A 310 -5.85 -22.03 -4.91
C VAL A 310 -4.84 -22.03 -3.78
N ILE A 311 -4.10 -23.13 -3.62
CA ILE A 311 -3.11 -23.25 -2.53
C ILE A 311 -1.72 -22.92 -3.08
N LEU A 312 -1.03 -21.98 -2.45
CA LEU A 312 0.25 -21.45 -2.92
C LEU A 312 1.39 -21.71 -1.91
N PRO A 313 2.62 -22.01 -2.37
CA PRO A 313 3.76 -22.31 -1.50
C PRO A 313 4.37 -21.08 -0.79
N GLY A 314 3.78 -19.89 -0.96
CA GLY A 314 4.31 -18.63 -0.43
C GLY A 314 4.27 -17.52 -1.47
N LYS A 315 5.32 -16.70 -1.53
CA LYS A 315 5.48 -15.67 -2.57
C LYS A 315 5.89 -16.36 -3.87
N THR A 316 5.06 -16.26 -4.89
CA THR A 316 5.24 -16.96 -6.17
C THR A 316 4.61 -16.18 -7.33
N PRO A 317 5.18 -16.22 -8.56
CA PRO A 317 4.55 -15.62 -9.74
C PRO A 317 3.16 -16.21 -10.06
N VAL A 318 2.88 -17.44 -9.61
CA VAL A 318 1.58 -18.11 -9.80
C VAL A 318 0.41 -17.28 -9.27
N TYR A 319 0.60 -16.50 -8.19
CA TYR A 319 -0.48 -15.63 -7.69
C TYR A 319 -0.95 -14.62 -8.73
N ALA A 320 -0.01 -13.94 -9.40
CA ALA A 320 -0.33 -12.94 -10.41
C ALA A 320 -1.03 -13.59 -11.61
N GLU A 321 -0.57 -14.77 -12.02
CA GLU A 321 -1.15 -15.51 -13.13
C GLU A 321 -2.56 -16.02 -12.83
N VAL A 322 -2.80 -16.54 -11.62
CA VAL A 322 -4.15 -16.92 -11.14
C VAL A 322 -5.11 -15.74 -11.20
N LYS A 323 -4.66 -14.53 -10.85
CA LYS A 323 -5.48 -13.32 -10.90
C LYS A 323 -5.68 -12.81 -12.32
N ARG A 324 -4.66 -12.85 -13.17
CA ARG A 324 -4.79 -12.54 -14.60
C ARG A 324 -5.84 -13.46 -15.24
N VAL A 325 -5.67 -14.77 -15.13
CA VAL A 325 -6.58 -15.74 -15.76
C VAL A 325 -7.98 -15.68 -15.15
N GLY A 326 -8.08 -15.68 -13.82
CA GLY A 326 -9.36 -15.65 -13.11
C GLY A 326 -10.15 -14.37 -13.36
N ASP A 327 -9.53 -13.21 -13.14
CA ASP A 327 -10.25 -11.93 -13.10
C ASP A 327 -10.38 -11.28 -14.49
N THR A 328 -9.48 -11.57 -15.45
CA THR A 328 -9.46 -10.88 -16.76
C THR A 328 -9.71 -11.76 -17.98
N VAL A 329 -9.32 -13.05 -17.94
CA VAL A 329 -9.44 -13.95 -19.10
C VAL A 329 -10.72 -14.77 -19.05
N LEU A 330 -11.02 -15.38 -17.89
CA LEU A 330 -12.11 -16.35 -17.76
C LEU A 330 -13.27 -15.88 -16.89
N GLY A 331 -13.11 -14.84 -16.07
CA GLY A 331 -14.17 -14.36 -15.17
C GLY A 331 -14.59 -15.41 -14.14
N MET A 332 -13.63 -16.00 -13.44
CA MET A 332 -13.83 -17.05 -12.44
C MET A 332 -13.42 -16.56 -11.05
N ALA A 333 -14.27 -16.79 -10.05
CA ALA A 333 -13.93 -16.43 -8.68
C ALA A 333 -12.81 -17.32 -8.13
N THR A 334 -11.73 -16.68 -7.64
CA THR A 334 -10.55 -17.37 -7.11
C THR A 334 -10.24 -16.93 -5.69
N GLN A 335 -9.96 -17.90 -4.81
CA GLN A 335 -9.51 -17.64 -3.44
C GLN A 335 -8.16 -18.33 -3.17
N CYS A 336 -7.09 -17.54 -3.13
CA CYS A 336 -5.75 -18.04 -2.84
C CYS A 336 -5.53 -18.19 -1.33
N VAL A 337 -4.84 -19.26 -0.91
CA VAL A 337 -4.46 -19.53 0.48
C VAL A 337 -3.00 -19.96 0.52
N GLN A 338 -2.21 -19.42 1.46
CA GLN A 338 -0.83 -19.87 1.65
C GLN A 338 -0.82 -21.27 2.28
N VAL A 339 0.09 -22.13 1.84
CA VAL A 339 0.22 -23.51 2.32
C VAL A 339 0.36 -23.61 3.84
N LYS A 340 1.05 -22.65 4.49
CA LYS A 340 1.18 -22.60 5.95
C LYS A 340 -0.17 -22.49 6.69
N ASN A 341 -1.15 -21.82 6.08
CA ASN A 341 -2.50 -21.65 6.63
C ASN A 341 -3.41 -22.85 6.31
N VAL A 342 -3.00 -23.71 5.38
CA VAL A 342 -3.63 -25.02 5.11
C VAL A 342 -3.07 -26.07 6.07
N GLN A 343 -1.75 -26.07 6.27
CA GLN A 343 -1.06 -26.95 7.21
C GLN A 343 -1.50 -26.72 8.65
N LYS A 344 -1.62 -25.45 9.06
CA LYS A 344 -2.04 -25.06 10.41
C LYS A 344 -3.23 -24.11 10.32
N THR A 345 -4.42 -24.69 10.34
CA THR A 345 -5.68 -23.93 10.34
C THR A 345 -5.97 -23.36 11.72
N THR A 346 -6.48 -22.12 11.77
CA THR A 346 -7.10 -21.55 12.97
C THR A 346 -8.53 -21.10 12.65
N PRO A 347 -9.50 -21.22 13.58
CA PRO A 347 -10.87 -20.77 13.34
C PRO A 347 -10.96 -19.32 12.88
N GLN A 348 -10.15 -18.43 13.46
CA GLN A 348 -10.08 -17.02 13.05
C GLN A 348 -9.64 -16.85 11.59
N THR A 349 -8.61 -17.58 11.16
CA THR A 349 -8.11 -17.48 9.77
C THR A 349 -9.14 -18.01 8.78
N LEU A 350 -9.81 -19.13 9.10
CA LEU A 350 -10.85 -19.69 8.24
C LEU A 350 -12.12 -18.82 8.22
N SER A 351 -12.49 -18.20 9.35
CA SER A 351 -13.58 -17.22 9.42
C SER A 351 -13.30 -16.02 8.52
N ASN A 352 -12.10 -15.42 8.65
CA ASN A 352 -11.66 -14.34 7.76
C ASN A 352 -11.59 -14.77 6.29
N LEU A 353 -11.29 -16.04 6.01
CA LEU A 353 -11.33 -16.59 4.65
C LEU A 353 -12.78 -16.66 4.12
N CYS A 354 -13.73 -17.09 4.95
CA CYS A 354 -15.15 -17.13 4.63
C CYS A 354 -15.72 -15.74 4.34
N LEU A 355 -15.31 -14.70 5.09
CA LEU A 355 -15.68 -13.30 4.80
C LEU A 355 -15.42 -12.94 3.33
N LYS A 356 -14.23 -13.31 2.84
CA LYS A 356 -13.78 -12.99 1.47
C LYS A 356 -14.46 -13.86 0.42
N ILE A 357 -14.71 -15.14 0.72
CA ILE A 357 -15.38 -16.06 -0.20
C ILE A 357 -16.82 -15.61 -0.41
N ASN A 358 -17.56 -15.33 0.66
CA ASN A 358 -18.97 -14.93 0.59
C ASN A 358 -19.15 -13.71 -0.34
N VAL A 359 -18.35 -12.67 -0.13
CA VAL A 359 -18.36 -11.43 -0.92
C VAL A 359 -18.05 -11.69 -2.40
N LYS A 360 -17.02 -12.51 -2.69
CA LYS A 360 -16.64 -12.84 -4.07
C LYS A 360 -17.73 -13.57 -4.83
N LEU A 361 -18.57 -14.32 -4.12
CA LEU A 361 -19.70 -15.04 -4.69
C LEU A 361 -21.00 -14.21 -4.67
N GLY A 362 -20.92 -12.92 -4.31
CA GLY A 362 -22.03 -11.97 -4.36
C GLY A 362 -22.86 -11.89 -3.07
N GLY A 363 -22.42 -12.53 -1.99
CA GLY A 363 -23.05 -12.46 -0.67
C GLY A 363 -22.82 -11.12 0.03
N VAL A 364 -23.59 -10.91 1.10
CA VAL A 364 -23.52 -9.74 1.98
C VAL A 364 -23.14 -10.22 3.37
N ASN A 365 -21.98 -9.81 3.87
CA ASN A 365 -21.48 -10.31 5.16
C ASN A 365 -22.33 -9.78 6.32
N ASN A 366 -22.54 -8.48 6.34
CA ASN A 366 -23.33 -7.76 7.33
C ASN A 366 -23.72 -6.39 6.74
N ILE A 367 -24.63 -5.70 7.41
CA ILE A 367 -25.06 -4.35 7.03
C ILE A 367 -25.06 -3.44 8.25
N LEU A 368 -24.98 -2.13 8.02
CA LEU A 368 -25.28 -1.14 9.07
C LEU A 368 -26.73 -1.32 9.52
N LEU A 369 -26.98 -1.22 10.83
CA LEU A 369 -28.34 -1.26 11.36
C LEU A 369 -29.19 -0.14 10.72
N PRO A 370 -30.24 -0.46 9.92
CA PRO A 370 -30.84 0.52 9.02
C PRO A 370 -31.37 1.80 9.68
N GLN A 371 -31.95 1.68 10.87
CA GLN A 371 -32.50 2.79 11.66
C GLN A 371 -31.44 3.66 12.34
N GLY A 372 -30.19 3.20 12.42
CA GLY A 372 -29.07 3.96 12.99
C GLY A 372 -28.30 4.78 11.96
N ARG A 373 -28.76 4.81 10.70
CA ARG A 373 -28.06 5.47 9.59
C ARG A 373 -28.45 6.95 9.46
N PRO A 374 -27.53 7.81 8.98
CA PRO A 374 -27.80 9.21 8.64
C PRO A 374 -28.97 9.43 7.64
N LEU A 375 -29.50 10.65 7.60
CA LEU A 375 -30.66 11.01 6.78
C LEU A 375 -30.39 10.91 5.28
N VAL A 376 -29.12 11.03 4.85
CA VAL A 376 -28.71 10.83 3.45
C VAL A 376 -29.28 9.54 2.82
N PHE A 377 -29.47 8.48 3.61
CA PHE A 377 -29.96 7.18 3.18
C PHE A 377 -31.48 7.12 2.88
N GLN A 378 -32.23 8.18 3.20
CA GLN A 378 -33.67 8.25 2.91
C GLN A 378 -33.98 8.40 1.41
N GLN A 379 -33.00 8.82 0.63
CA GLN A 379 -33.08 8.85 -0.83
C GLN A 379 -31.97 7.98 -1.44
N PRO A 380 -32.10 7.54 -2.69
CA PRO A 380 -31.05 6.79 -3.36
C PRO A 380 -29.72 7.57 -3.38
N VAL A 381 -28.69 7.01 -2.77
CA VAL A 381 -27.35 7.59 -2.70
C VAL A 381 -26.33 6.55 -3.16
N ILE A 382 -25.32 7.00 -3.92
CA ILE A 382 -24.17 6.19 -4.30
C ILE A 382 -22.92 6.70 -3.60
N PHE A 383 -22.18 5.78 -2.98
CA PHE A 383 -20.88 6.04 -2.37
C PHE A 383 -19.79 5.64 -3.32
N LEU A 384 -18.94 6.59 -3.67
CA LEU A 384 -17.81 6.39 -4.55
C LEU A 384 -16.51 6.48 -3.75
N GLY A 385 -15.58 5.56 -4.02
CA GLY A 385 -14.22 5.58 -3.48
C GLY A 385 -13.20 5.61 -4.60
N ALA A 386 -12.25 6.54 -4.57
CA ALA A 386 -11.30 6.77 -5.65
C ALA A 386 -9.86 6.88 -5.15
N ASP A 387 -8.94 6.16 -5.80
CA ASP A 387 -7.50 6.17 -5.49
C ASP A 387 -6.66 6.17 -6.78
N VAL A 388 -5.47 6.76 -6.67
CA VAL A 388 -4.43 6.67 -7.70
C VAL A 388 -3.16 6.10 -7.09
N THR A 389 -2.73 4.96 -7.60
CA THR A 389 -1.47 4.33 -7.18
C THR A 389 -0.38 4.59 -8.21
N HIS A 390 0.70 5.25 -7.77
CA HIS A 390 1.88 5.49 -8.60
C HIS A 390 2.89 4.34 -8.59
N PRO A 391 3.73 4.24 -9.64
CA PRO A 391 4.88 3.36 -9.63
C PRO A 391 5.86 3.63 -8.48
N PRO A 392 6.66 2.60 -8.08
CA PRO A 392 7.74 2.77 -7.13
C PRO A 392 8.67 3.94 -7.50
N ALA A 393 9.23 4.59 -6.49
CA ALA A 393 10.12 5.71 -6.72
C ALA A 393 11.38 5.29 -7.52
N GLY A 394 11.77 6.12 -8.49
CA GLY A 394 12.85 5.84 -9.45
C GLY A 394 12.41 5.06 -10.70
N ASP A 395 11.18 4.55 -10.75
CA ASP A 395 10.58 4.08 -12.00
C ASP A 395 10.12 5.29 -12.83
N GLY A 396 10.48 5.32 -14.11
CA GLY A 396 10.10 6.37 -15.07
C GLY A 396 9.36 5.84 -16.30
N LYS A 397 8.87 4.59 -16.27
CA LYS A 397 8.23 3.94 -17.42
C LYS A 397 6.83 3.42 -17.11
N LYS A 398 6.57 2.92 -15.91
CA LYS A 398 5.28 2.32 -15.55
C LYS A 398 4.19 3.39 -15.46
N PRO A 399 2.95 3.07 -15.86
CA PRO A 399 1.82 3.99 -15.70
C PRO A 399 1.39 4.13 -14.24
N SER A 400 0.67 5.21 -13.93
CA SER A 400 -0.16 5.26 -12.72
C SER A 400 -1.44 4.43 -12.96
N ILE A 401 -2.03 3.90 -11.89
CA ILE A 401 -3.30 3.16 -11.96
C ILE A 401 -4.35 3.93 -11.16
N ALA A 402 -5.42 4.35 -11.81
CA ALA A 402 -6.59 4.95 -11.19
C ALA A 402 -7.68 3.91 -11.00
N ALA A 403 -8.30 3.89 -9.83
CA ALA A 403 -9.41 3.00 -9.50
C ALA A 403 -10.55 3.78 -8.87
N VAL A 404 -11.78 3.51 -9.32
CA VAL A 404 -13.01 4.07 -8.74
C VAL A 404 -13.98 2.94 -8.48
N VAL A 405 -14.45 2.84 -7.24
CA VAL A 405 -15.49 1.90 -6.84
C VAL A 405 -16.78 2.64 -6.54
N GLY A 406 -17.92 1.97 -6.71
CA GLY A 406 -19.23 2.51 -6.35
C GLY A 406 -20.05 1.48 -5.59
N SER A 407 -20.78 1.92 -4.55
CA SER A 407 -21.75 1.07 -3.84
C SER A 407 -22.87 0.65 -4.78
N MET A 408 -23.41 -0.56 -4.65
CA MET A 408 -24.38 -1.15 -5.61
C MET A 408 -25.71 -1.53 -4.96
N ASP A 409 -25.89 -1.19 -3.69
CA ASP A 409 -27.09 -1.41 -2.91
C ASP A 409 -27.30 -0.27 -1.91
N ALA A 410 -28.47 -0.24 -1.27
CA ALA A 410 -28.79 0.75 -0.26
C ALA A 410 -28.15 0.47 1.11
N HIS A 411 -27.39 -0.62 1.29
CA HIS A 411 -26.83 -1.02 2.57
C HIS A 411 -25.55 -0.29 2.98
N PRO A 412 -24.88 0.46 2.10
CA PRO A 412 -23.96 0.11 1.00
C PRO A 412 -22.92 -0.97 1.34
N SER A 413 -23.21 -2.23 1.04
CA SER A 413 -22.28 -3.36 1.32
C SER A 413 -21.56 -3.83 0.06
N ARG A 414 -22.27 -4.02 -1.05
CA ARG A 414 -21.66 -4.45 -2.31
C ARG A 414 -21.09 -3.28 -3.09
N TYR A 415 -19.92 -3.47 -3.68
CA TYR A 415 -19.28 -2.48 -4.55
C TYR A 415 -18.91 -3.10 -5.90
N CYS A 416 -19.06 -2.33 -6.97
CA CYS A 416 -18.43 -2.61 -8.27
C CYS A 416 -17.22 -1.70 -8.46
N ALA A 417 -16.27 -2.14 -9.29
CA ALA A 417 -15.00 -1.45 -9.51
C ALA A 417 -14.78 -1.13 -10.98
N THR A 418 -14.16 0.02 -11.23
CA THR A 418 -13.61 0.44 -12.52
C THR A 418 -12.14 0.77 -12.30
N VAL A 419 -11.29 0.45 -13.28
CA VAL A 419 -9.83 0.67 -13.20
C VAL A 419 -9.29 1.10 -14.55
N ARG A 420 -8.32 2.03 -14.53
CA ARG A 420 -7.67 2.58 -15.73
C ARG A 420 -6.17 2.75 -15.48
N VAL A 421 -5.39 2.56 -16.55
CA VAL A 421 -4.00 3.00 -16.59
C VAL A 421 -3.96 4.43 -17.13
N GLN A 422 -3.12 5.27 -16.55
CA GLN A 422 -2.97 6.66 -16.96
C GLN A 422 -1.51 7.11 -16.94
N GLN A 423 -1.25 8.37 -17.29
CA GLN A 423 0.10 8.90 -17.42
C GLN A 423 0.91 8.69 -16.13
N HIS A 424 2.22 8.47 -16.33
CA HIS A 424 3.18 8.29 -15.24
C HIS A 424 3.10 9.44 -14.23
N ARG A 425 2.84 9.10 -12.96
CA ARG A 425 2.76 10.06 -11.83
C ARG A 425 1.73 11.19 -11.98
N GLN A 426 0.67 10.97 -12.75
CA GLN A 426 -0.49 11.85 -12.78
C GLN A 426 -1.45 11.49 -11.63
N ASP A 427 -1.82 12.47 -10.80
CA ASP A 427 -2.77 12.32 -9.67
C ASP A 427 -4.23 12.49 -10.07
N ILE A 428 -4.51 13.31 -11.09
CA ILE A 428 -5.88 13.53 -11.60
C ILE A 428 -6.36 12.25 -12.28
N ILE A 429 -7.57 11.79 -11.95
CA ILE A 429 -8.16 10.64 -12.65
C ILE A 429 -8.64 11.08 -14.03
N GLN A 430 -7.88 10.71 -15.06
CA GLN A 430 -8.09 11.22 -16.42
C GLN A 430 -9.43 10.78 -17.04
N ASP A 431 -9.85 9.54 -16.79
CA ASP A 431 -11.04 8.92 -17.38
C ASP A 431 -12.22 8.84 -16.38
N LEU A 432 -12.26 9.76 -15.41
CA LEU A 432 -13.22 9.71 -14.31
C LEU A 432 -14.68 9.74 -14.80
N ALA A 433 -14.99 10.57 -15.82
CA ALA A 433 -16.35 10.69 -16.34
C ALA A 433 -16.89 9.34 -16.86
N THR A 434 -16.07 8.58 -17.58
CA THR A 434 -16.43 7.25 -18.08
C THR A 434 -16.59 6.26 -16.94
N MET A 435 -15.65 6.25 -15.99
CA MET A 435 -15.66 5.37 -14.82
C MET A 435 -16.93 5.59 -13.97
N VAL A 436 -17.27 6.85 -13.68
CA VAL A 436 -18.47 7.21 -12.93
C VAL A 436 -19.74 6.85 -13.70
N ARG A 437 -19.78 7.09 -15.02
CA ARG A 437 -20.91 6.69 -15.87
C ARG A 437 -21.18 5.18 -15.81
N GLU A 438 -20.14 4.36 -15.91
CA GLU A 438 -20.24 2.89 -15.78
C GLU A 438 -20.85 2.49 -14.43
N LEU A 439 -20.38 3.09 -13.34
CA LEU A 439 -20.87 2.82 -11.99
C LEU A 439 -22.32 3.27 -11.79
N LEU A 440 -22.71 4.43 -12.31
CA LEU A 440 -24.10 4.92 -12.24
C LEU A 440 -25.07 4.00 -13.01
N ILE A 441 -24.68 3.55 -14.21
CA ILE A 441 -25.46 2.56 -14.98
C ILE A 441 -25.58 1.25 -14.18
N GLN A 442 -24.49 0.76 -13.60
CA GLN A 442 -24.49 -0.48 -12.85
C GLN A 442 -25.30 -0.38 -11.56
N PHE A 443 -25.26 0.77 -10.89
CA PHE A 443 -26.11 1.08 -9.75
C PHE A 443 -27.59 0.99 -10.14
N TYR A 444 -27.99 1.68 -11.21
CA TYR A 444 -29.38 1.63 -11.68
C TYR A 444 -29.82 0.21 -12.08
N LYS A 445 -28.95 -0.58 -12.71
CA LYS A 445 -29.24 -1.99 -13.00
C LYS A 445 -29.46 -2.82 -11.74
N SER A 446 -28.72 -2.53 -10.67
CA SER A 446 -28.73 -3.30 -9.42
C SER A 446 -29.87 -2.88 -8.49
N THR A 447 -30.21 -1.58 -8.44
CA THR A 447 -31.18 -1.03 -7.48
C THR A 447 -32.49 -0.59 -8.11
N ARG A 448 -32.51 -0.34 -9.44
CA ARG A 448 -33.60 0.33 -10.18
C ARG A 448 -33.87 1.77 -9.74
N PHE A 449 -32.96 2.37 -8.98
CA PHE A 449 -33.02 3.77 -8.58
C PHE A 449 -31.91 4.58 -9.24
N LYS A 450 -32.23 5.84 -9.59
CA LYS A 450 -31.22 6.84 -9.95
C LYS A 450 -30.74 7.52 -8.66
N PRO A 451 -29.43 7.58 -8.38
CA PRO A 451 -28.94 8.32 -7.21
C PRO A 451 -29.38 9.78 -7.26
N THR A 452 -29.95 10.30 -6.18
CA THR A 452 -30.17 11.75 -6.01
C THR A 452 -28.93 12.42 -5.41
N ARG A 453 -28.03 11.63 -4.81
CA ARG A 453 -26.78 12.07 -4.18
C ARG A 453 -25.60 11.19 -4.57
N ILE A 454 -24.44 11.82 -4.76
CA ILE A 454 -23.15 11.17 -4.99
C ILE A 454 -22.19 11.61 -3.88
N ILE A 455 -21.73 10.67 -3.06
CA ILE A 455 -20.74 10.92 -2.02
C ILE A 455 -19.39 10.36 -2.48
N TYR A 456 -18.45 11.23 -2.79
CA TYR A 456 -17.17 10.90 -3.41
C TYR A 456 -16.02 11.04 -2.41
N TYR A 457 -15.47 9.90 -1.96
CA TYR A 457 -14.27 9.85 -1.12
C TYR A 457 -13.02 9.63 -1.97
N ARG A 458 -12.11 10.61 -1.98
CA ARG A 458 -10.92 10.63 -2.82
C ARG A 458 -9.63 10.53 -1.98
N ASP A 459 -8.90 9.42 -2.10
CA ASP A 459 -7.66 9.16 -1.33
C ASP A 459 -6.40 9.74 -2.01
N GLY A 460 -5.39 10.11 -1.25
CA GLY A 460 -4.03 10.28 -1.80
C GLY A 460 -3.72 11.60 -2.49
N ILE A 461 -4.56 12.63 -2.34
CA ILE A 461 -4.27 13.98 -2.85
C ILE A 461 -3.64 14.84 -1.76
N SER A 462 -2.62 15.62 -2.11
CA SER A 462 -2.01 16.62 -1.23
C SER A 462 -2.71 17.98 -1.31
N GLU A 463 -2.66 18.79 -0.24
CA GLU A 463 -3.32 20.11 -0.16
C GLU A 463 -2.97 21.02 -1.35
N GLY A 464 -1.70 21.04 -1.77
CA GLY A 464 -1.24 21.83 -2.91
C GLY A 464 -1.87 21.45 -4.26
N GLN A 465 -2.60 20.34 -4.33
CA GLN A 465 -3.28 19.85 -5.54
C GLN A 465 -4.80 19.91 -5.44
N PHE A 466 -5.38 20.31 -4.31
CA PHE A 466 -6.83 20.28 -4.09
C PHE A 466 -7.61 21.00 -5.19
N ASN A 467 -7.26 22.24 -5.49
CA ASN A 467 -7.96 23.03 -6.51
C ASN A 467 -7.88 22.39 -7.90
N GLN A 468 -6.70 21.94 -8.32
CA GLN A 468 -6.50 21.35 -9.64
C GLN A 468 -7.29 20.04 -9.79
N VAL A 469 -7.26 19.19 -8.77
CA VAL A 469 -7.98 17.91 -8.81
C VAL A 469 -9.48 18.13 -8.71
N LEU A 470 -9.93 19.01 -7.81
CA LEU A 470 -11.34 19.35 -7.67
C LEU A 470 -11.93 19.86 -8.98
N GLN A 471 -11.28 20.84 -9.62
CA GLN A 471 -11.77 21.44 -10.86
C GLN A 471 -11.98 20.39 -11.95
N HIS A 472 -11.02 19.47 -12.13
CA HIS A 472 -11.15 18.43 -13.15
C HIS A 472 -12.16 17.34 -12.74
N GLU A 473 -12.00 16.76 -11.55
CA GLU A 473 -12.76 15.59 -11.13
C GLU A 473 -14.24 15.90 -10.83
N LEU A 474 -14.55 17.07 -10.25
CA LEU A 474 -15.94 17.49 -10.05
C LEU A 474 -16.68 17.68 -11.38
N LEU A 475 -16.02 18.33 -12.35
CA LEU A 475 -16.58 18.51 -13.70
C LEU A 475 -16.78 17.16 -14.39
N ALA A 476 -15.85 16.21 -14.25
CA ALA A 476 -15.98 14.89 -14.82
C ALA A 476 -17.16 14.08 -14.22
N ILE A 477 -17.41 14.20 -12.91
CA ILE A 477 -18.59 13.59 -12.26
C ILE A 477 -19.88 14.22 -12.81
N ARG A 478 -19.94 15.55 -12.93
CA ARG A 478 -21.09 16.26 -13.53
C ARG A 478 -21.31 15.86 -14.99
N GLU A 479 -20.24 15.79 -15.77
CA GLU A 479 -20.26 15.36 -17.16
C GLU A 479 -20.83 13.94 -17.31
N ALA A 480 -20.44 13.01 -16.43
CA ALA A 480 -20.98 11.65 -16.41
C ALA A 480 -22.51 11.64 -16.22
N CYS A 481 -23.02 12.50 -15.34
CA CYS A 481 -24.45 12.61 -15.07
C CYS A 481 -25.21 13.19 -16.26
N ILE A 482 -24.75 14.32 -16.81
CA ILE A 482 -25.38 14.98 -17.97
C ILE A 482 -25.35 14.10 -19.23
N LYS A 483 -24.28 13.32 -19.43
CA LYS A 483 -24.18 12.36 -20.55
C LYS A 483 -25.10 11.15 -20.41
N LEU A 484 -25.64 10.89 -19.22
CA LEU A 484 -26.65 9.85 -19.01
C LEU A 484 -28.06 10.40 -19.30
N GLU A 485 -28.35 11.61 -18.85
CA GLU A 485 -29.64 12.27 -19.03
C GLU A 485 -29.49 13.79 -18.90
N LYS A 486 -30.11 14.55 -19.82
CA LYS A 486 -29.85 15.97 -20.07
C LYS A 486 -29.95 16.88 -18.84
N ASP A 487 -30.81 16.53 -17.88
CA ASP A 487 -31.09 17.32 -16.68
C ASP A 487 -30.79 16.54 -15.38
N TYR A 488 -30.05 15.43 -15.47
CA TYR A 488 -29.69 14.65 -14.30
C TYR A 488 -28.53 15.30 -13.54
N GLN A 489 -28.89 15.98 -12.45
CA GLN A 489 -27.98 16.77 -11.61
C GLN A 489 -28.09 16.34 -10.14
N PRO A 490 -27.58 15.14 -9.76
CA PRO A 490 -27.55 14.73 -8.37
C PRO A 490 -26.62 15.63 -7.55
N GLY A 491 -26.92 15.83 -6.27
CA GLY A 491 -26.06 16.59 -5.36
C GLY A 491 -24.74 15.85 -5.11
N ILE A 492 -23.60 16.51 -5.30
CA ILE A 492 -22.27 15.92 -5.13
C ILE A 492 -21.64 16.43 -3.82
N THR A 493 -21.13 15.50 -3.01
CA THR A 493 -20.23 15.81 -1.89
C THR A 493 -18.85 15.22 -2.18
N PHE A 494 -17.84 16.07 -2.28
CA PHE A 494 -16.46 15.72 -2.60
C PHE A 494 -15.61 15.80 -1.34
N VAL A 495 -15.14 14.65 -0.85
CA VAL A 495 -14.36 14.54 0.38
C VAL A 495 -12.99 13.94 0.07
N VAL A 496 -11.92 14.71 0.27
CA VAL A 496 -10.56 14.17 0.22
C VAL A 496 -10.25 13.46 1.53
N VAL A 497 -9.65 12.27 1.43
CA VAL A 497 -9.19 11.47 2.57
C VAL A 497 -7.67 11.40 2.54
N GLN A 498 -7.02 11.88 3.60
CA GLN A 498 -5.57 11.83 3.74
C GLN A 498 -5.19 10.97 4.93
N LYS A 499 -4.56 9.82 4.66
CA LYS A 499 -3.99 8.93 5.70
C LYS A 499 -2.51 9.20 5.98
N ARG A 500 -1.85 9.92 5.07
CA ARG A 500 -0.40 10.18 5.08
C ARG A 500 -0.12 11.65 5.37
N HIS A 501 -0.18 12.00 6.64
CA HIS A 501 0.21 13.31 7.17
C HIS A 501 0.98 13.15 8.49
N HIS A 502 1.42 14.27 9.04
CA HIS A 502 2.24 14.33 10.25
C HIS A 502 1.46 14.62 11.54
N THR A 503 0.18 14.99 11.45
CA THR A 503 -0.70 15.16 12.63
C THR A 503 -0.84 13.86 13.43
N ARG A 504 -0.65 13.96 14.75
CA ARG A 504 -0.85 12.88 15.72
C ARG A 504 -1.70 13.38 16.88
N LEU A 505 -2.50 12.48 17.43
CA LEU A 505 -3.37 12.74 18.57
C LEU A 505 -3.01 11.76 19.68
N PHE A 506 -2.93 12.26 20.91
CA PHE A 506 -2.55 11.50 22.10
C PHE A 506 -3.57 11.77 23.20
N CYS A 507 -3.86 10.76 24.04
CA CYS A 507 -4.71 10.97 25.21
C CYS A 507 -3.97 11.85 26.24
N MET A 508 -4.65 12.90 26.70
CA MET A 508 -4.16 13.72 27.81
C MET A 508 -4.22 12.91 29.12
N ASP A 509 -5.38 12.32 29.43
CA ASP A 509 -5.50 11.36 30.52
C ASP A 509 -4.88 10.01 30.13
N ARG A 510 -4.10 9.45 31.04
CA ARG A 510 -3.50 8.12 30.90
C ARG A 510 -4.55 7.02 30.92
N ASN A 511 -5.68 7.23 31.59
CA ASN A 511 -6.74 6.24 31.74
C ASN A 511 -7.55 6.03 30.45
N GLU A 512 -7.55 7.01 29.55
CA GLU A 512 -8.21 6.90 28.24
C GLU A 512 -7.37 6.16 27.19
N ARG A 513 -6.14 5.78 27.52
CA ARG A 513 -5.24 5.08 26.61
C ARG A 513 -5.72 3.65 26.37
N VAL A 514 -5.91 3.29 25.10
CA VAL A 514 -6.45 1.97 24.72
C VAL A 514 -5.34 1.00 24.33
N GLY A 515 -5.34 -0.17 24.98
CA GLY A 515 -4.47 -1.30 24.66
C GLY A 515 -2.99 -1.07 24.96
N LYS A 516 -2.15 -2.06 24.59
CA LYS A 516 -0.69 -2.02 24.85
C LYS A 516 0.02 -0.86 24.16
N SER A 517 -0.50 -0.40 23.03
CA SER A 517 0.06 0.70 22.24
C SER A 517 -0.28 2.08 22.84
N GLY A 518 -1.26 2.16 23.74
CA GLY A 518 -1.66 3.37 24.46
C GLY A 518 -2.26 4.46 23.57
N ASN A 519 -2.98 4.08 22.50
CA ASN A 519 -3.56 5.04 21.54
C ASN A 519 -4.89 5.64 22.01
N ILE A 520 -5.32 6.69 21.31
CA ILE A 520 -6.69 7.21 21.36
C ILE A 520 -7.72 6.13 20.97
N PRO A 521 -8.95 6.18 21.51
CA PRO A 521 -10.00 5.22 21.16
C PRO A 521 -10.47 5.36 19.70
N ALA A 522 -10.99 4.27 19.14
CA ALA A 522 -11.64 4.32 17.84
C ALA A 522 -12.88 5.24 17.90
N GLY A 523 -13.05 6.10 16.91
CA GLY A 523 -14.12 7.11 16.86
C GLY A 523 -13.70 8.49 17.35
N THR A 524 -12.48 8.66 17.90
CA THR A 524 -11.95 9.99 18.25
C THR A 524 -11.93 10.89 17.02
N THR A 525 -12.64 12.00 17.14
CA THR A 525 -12.89 12.99 16.08
C THR A 525 -12.48 14.37 16.58
N VAL A 526 -11.77 15.13 15.75
CA VAL A 526 -11.29 16.48 16.04
C VAL A 526 -11.58 17.38 14.84
N ASP A 527 -12.44 18.36 15.04
CA ASP A 527 -12.86 19.35 14.05
C ASP A 527 -12.67 20.79 14.55
N THR A 528 -11.86 20.98 15.61
CA THR A 528 -11.60 22.29 16.22
C THR A 528 -10.11 22.47 16.53
N LYS A 529 -9.70 23.74 16.74
CA LYS A 529 -8.36 24.23 17.13
C LYS A 529 -7.22 23.96 16.13
N ILE A 530 -7.09 22.74 15.63
CA ILE A 530 -5.98 22.28 14.77
C ILE A 530 -6.40 21.98 13.33
N THR A 531 -7.67 22.26 13.00
CA THR A 531 -8.26 22.19 11.66
C THR A 531 -8.16 23.53 10.92
N HIS A 532 -8.57 23.54 9.66
CA HIS A 532 -8.54 24.73 8.82
C HIS A 532 -9.38 25.87 9.44
N PRO A 533 -8.93 27.14 9.35
CA PRO A 533 -9.63 28.28 9.96
C PRO A 533 -11.04 28.54 9.40
N SER A 534 -11.31 28.15 8.15
CA SER A 534 -12.52 28.53 7.42
C SER A 534 -13.12 27.45 6.53
N GLU A 535 -12.39 26.37 6.28
CA GLU A 535 -12.85 25.29 5.39
C GLU A 535 -13.44 24.18 6.23
N PHE A 536 -14.10 23.22 5.59
CA PHE A 536 -14.73 22.12 6.28
C PHE A 536 -13.83 20.89 6.28
N ASP A 537 -13.03 20.77 7.33
CA ASP A 537 -12.13 19.64 7.56
C ASP A 537 -12.25 19.06 8.98
N PHE A 538 -11.91 17.78 9.11
CA PHE A 538 -11.87 17.11 10.40
C PHE A 538 -10.94 15.90 10.39
N TYR A 539 -10.39 15.57 11.56
CA TYR A 539 -9.67 14.32 11.79
C TYR A 539 -10.61 13.29 12.40
N LEU A 540 -10.54 12.05 11.93
CA LEU A 540 -11.25 10.90 12.51
C LEU A 540 -10.31 9.70 12.60
N CYS A 541 -10.05 9.25 13.82
CA CYS A 541 -9.35 7.99 14.09
C CYS A 541 -10.36 6.84 14.17
N SER A 542 -10.75 6.29 13.02
CA SER A 542 -11.83 5.29 12.95
C SER A 542 -11.44 3.87 13.39
N HIS A 543 -10.19 3.61 13.72
CA HIS A 543 -9.65 2.26 13.96
C HIS A 543 -9.00 2.13 15.33
N ALA A 544 -8.97 0.90 15.84
CA ALA A 544 -8.20 0.55 17.04
C ALA A 544 -6.69 0.56 16.74
N GLY A 545 -5.91 1.27 17.55
CA GLY A 545 -4.46 1.30 17.44
C GLY A 545 -3.81 0.02 17.95
N ILE A 546 -3.68 -1.03 17.13
CA ILE A 546 -3.12 -2.32 17.56
C ILE A 546 -1.61 -2.23 17.86
N GLN A 547 -0.87 -1.50 17.01
CA GLN A 547 0.59 -1.37 17.10
C GLN A 547 1.00 0.05 16.73
N GLY A 548 2.04 0.55 17.40
CA GLY A 548 2.62 1.84 17.10
C GLY A 548 1.72 3.00 17.55
N THR A 549 1.90 4.17 16.92
CA THR A 549 1.00 5.32 17.05
C THR A 549 0.06 5.39 15.86
N SER A 550 -1.24 5.52 16.13
CA SER A 550 -2.29 5.57 15.13
C SER A 550 -2.19 6.85 14.28
N ARG A 551 -2.66 6.77 13.04
CA ARG A 551 -2.75 7.91 12.13
C ARG A 551 -4.23 8.28 11.99
N PRO A 552 -4.72 9.32 12.67
CA PRO A 552 -6.11 9.76 12.51
C PRO A 552 -6.29 10.25 11.08
N SER A 553 -7.23 9.68 10.32
CA SER A 553 -7.41 10.09 8.91
C SER A 553 -7.96 11.51 8.87
N HIS A 554 -7.43 12.34 7.98
CA HIS A 554 -7.89 13.70 7.75
C HIS A 554 -8.87 13.74 6.59
N TYR A 555 -10.03 14.33 6.81
CA TYR A 555 -11.10 14.46 5.84
C TYR A 555 -11.28 15.94 5.54
N HIS A 556 -11.23 16.31 4.26
CA HIS A 556 -11.39 17.68 3.81
C HIS A 556 -12.49 17.75 2.76
N VAL A 557 -13.55 18.50 3.03
CA VAL A 557 -14.70 18.65 2.14
C VAL A 557 -14.42 19.78 1.16
N LEU A 558 -14.17 19.42 -0.10
CA LEU A 558 -13.84 20.39 -1.15
C LEU A 558 -15.07 20.91 -1.89
N TRP A 559 -16.18 20.17 -1.84
CA TRP A 559 -17.44 20.55 -2.46
C TRP A 559 -18.59 19.84 -1.77
N ASP A 560 -19.73 20.51 -1.58
CA ASP A 560 -20.91 19.90 -0.98
C ASP A 560 -22.23 20.54 -1.42
N ASP A 561 -22.86 19.95 -2.44
CA ASP A 561 -24.23 20.31 -2.85
C ASP A 561 -25.29 19.77 -1.89
N ASN A 562 -24.94 18.84 -0.99
CA ASN A 562 -25.89 18.15 -0.12
C ASN A 562 -26.05 18.82 1.25
N HIS A 563 -25.28 19.88 1.53
CA HIS A 563 -25.33 20.69 2.75
C HIS A 563 -25.26 19.87 4.04
N PHE A 564 -24.29 18.94 4.10
CA PHE A 564 -24.05 18.16 5.30
C PHE A 564 -23.69 19.05 6.49
N THR A 565 -24.25 18.70 7.64
CA THR A 565 -23.71 19.18 8.92
C THR A 565 -22.43 18.41 9.28
N SER A 566 -21.59 18.99 10.12
CA SER A 566 -20.39 18.33 10.65
C SER A 566 -20.71 16.97 11.27
N ASP A 567 -21.72 16.91 12.14
CA ASP A 567 -22.11 15.67 12.81
C ASP A 567 -22.60 14.61 11.83
N GLU A 568 -23.44 14.98 10.85
CA GLU A 568 -23.97 14.02 9.88
C GLU A 568 -22.84 13.40 9.03
N LEU A 569 -21.92 14.23 8.50
CA LEU A 569 -20.84 13.74 7.67
C LEU A 569 -19.79 12.95 8.46
N GLN A 570 -19.46 13.38 9.67
CA GLN A 570 -18.52 12.68 10.55
C GLN A 570 -19.08 11.30 10.96
N VAL A 571 -20.36 11.22 11.34
CA VAL A 571 -21.03 9.96 11.66
C VAL A 571 -21.10 9.08 10.42
N LEU A 572 -21.52 9.60 9.26
CA LEU A 572 -21.56 8.86 8.00
C LEU A 572 -20.20 8.25 7.67
N THR A 573 -19.15 9.06 7.73
CA THR A 573 -17.77 8.64 7.46
C THR A 573 -17.32 7.55 8.43
N TYR A 574 -17.65 7.68 9.72
CA TYR A 574 -17.32 6.67 10.71
C TYR A 574 -18.10 5.36 10.49
N GLN A 575 -19.37 5.44 10.09
CA GLN A 575 -20.17 4.26 9.79
C GLN A 575 -19.65 3.51 8.57
N LEU A 576 -19.25 4.21 7.50
CA LEU A 576 -18.65 3.58 6.32
C LEU A 576 -17.36 2.82 6.68
N CYS A 577 -16.60 3.26 7.68
CA CYS A 577 -15.43 2.52 8.18
C CYS A 577 -15.78 1.13 8.76
N HIS A 578 -17.05 0.85 9.07
CA HIS A 578 -17.53 -0.45 9.58
C HIS A 578 -18.16 -1.33 8.49
N THR A 579 -18.18 -0.88 7.24
CA THR A 579 -18.76 -1.63 6.10
C THR A 579 -17.71 -2.42 5.31
N TYR A 580 -16.44 -2.35 5.71
CA TYR A 580 -15.36 -3.09 5.05
C TYR A 580 -15.49 -4.60 5.31
N VAL A 581 -15.49 -5.38 4.22
CA VAL A 581 -15.81 -6.82 4.21
C VAL A 581 -14.62 -7.78 4.18
#